data_AF-A0A7W6X7K5-F1
#
_entry.id   AF-A0A7W6X7K5-F1
#
_cell.length_a   1.000
_cell.length_b   1.000
_cell.length_c   1.000
_cell.angle_alpha   90.00
_cell.angle_beta   90.00
_cell.angle_gamma   90.00
#
_symmetry.space_group_name_H-M   'P 1'
#
loop_
_entity.id
_entity.type
_entity.pdbx_description
1 polymer ?
#
loop_
_entity_poly.entity_id
_entity_poly.type
_entity_poly.pdbx_seq_one_letter_code
_entity_poly.pdbx_strand_id
1 'polypeptide(L)'
;MPLSGVHIVAGYPGSSQPDKQQPILGKIAWSESPATGVATTNTAPAVGDALGQPIFRLRSSADAYFAIGKTPNPSMSPRVFVPANTDVDIYVDTGDKAAWVAA
;
A
#
# COMPACT_ATOMS: atom_id res chain seq x y z
N MET A 1 9.88 19.50 -2.56
CA MET A 1 10.50 18.52 -3.49
C MET A 1 9.41 17.51 -3.85
N PRO A 2 9.09 17.29 -5.13
CA PRO A 2 8.19 16.20 -5.50
C PRO A 2 8.84 14.87 -5.08
N LEU A 3 8.02 13.90 -4.68
CA LEU A 3 8.48 12.54 -4.38
C LEU A 3 9.31 12.01 -5.57
N SER A 4 10.50 11.47 -5.32
CA SER A 4 11.26 10.71 -6.31
C SER A 4 11.02 9.22 -6.08
N GLY A 5 10.26 8.57 -6.97
CA GLY A 5 9.89 7.17 -6.83
C GLY A 5 8.51 7.01 -6.20
N VAL A 6 8.38 6.17 -5.17
CA VAL A 6 7.08 5.84 -4.56
C VAL A 6 7.03 6.18 -3.08
N HIS A 7 5.81 6.36 -2.59
CA HIS A 7 5.50 6.41 -1.17
C HIS A 7 4.37 5.44 -0.88
N ILE A 8 4.59 4.57 0.10
CA ILE A 8 3.65 3.55 0.54
C ILE A 8 3.34 3.84 1.99
N VAL A 9 2.06 4.02 2.30
CA VAL A 9 1.59 4.23 3.67
C VAL A 9 0.70 3.07 4.06
N ALA A 10 1.00 2.41 5.18
CA ALA A 10 0.15 1.38 5.74
C ALA A 10 -0.67 1.93 6.90
N GLY A 11 -1.94 1.55 6.93
CA GLY A 11 -2.84 1.95 8.00
C GLY A 11 -4.16 1.23 7.91
N TYR A 12 -5.17 1.84 8.51
CA TYR A 12 -6.53 1.33 8.53
C TYR A 12 -7.47 2.34 7.84
N PRO A 13 -8.51 1.89 7.14
CA PRO A 13 -9.52 2.78 6.58
C PRO A 13 -10.30 3.48 7.72
N GLY A 14 -10.80 4.68 7.45
CA GLY A 14 -11.50 5.48 8.44
C GLY A 14 -12.93 4.99 8.68
N SER A 15 -13.13 4.18 9.72
CA SER A 15 -14.39 3.98 10.45
C SER A 15 -14.18 2.95 11.56
N SER A 16 -14.75 3.16 12.76
CA SER A 16 -14.72 2.17 13.85
C SER A 16 -15.76 1.05 13.67
N GLN A 17 -16.48 1.06 12.56
CA GLN A 17 -17.47 0.06 12.18
C GLN A 17 -16.90 -0.74 10.99
N PRO A 18 -16.60 -2.04 11.15
CA PRO A 18 -15.95 -2.84 10.12
C PRO A 18 -16.78 -2.96 8.83
N ASP A 19 -18.10 -2.76 8.91
CA ASP A 19 -19.05 -2.74 7.78
C ASP A 19 -19.13 -1.38 7.06
N LYS A 20 -18.48 -0.32 7.58
CA LYS A 20 -18.54 1.05 7.02
C LYS A 20 -17.18 1.66 6.76
N GLN A 21 -16.29 0.91 6.10
CA GLN A 21 -14.98 1.41 5.72
C GLN A 21 -15.11 2.61 4.77
N GLN A 22 -14.54 3.77 5.14
CA GLN A 22 -14.47 4.95 4.26
C GLN A 22 -13.13 4.99 3.52
N PRO A 23 -13.07 5.57 2.31
CA PRO A 23 -11.85 5.68 1.49
C PRO A 23 -10.86 6.73 2.03
N ILE A 24 -10.87 6.99 3.33
CA ILE A 24 -9.89 7.87 3.99
C ILE A 24 -8.97 7.02 4.84
N LEU A 25 -7.67 7.30 4.76
CA LEU A 25 -6.68 6.70 5.63
C LEU A 25 -6.89 7.24 7.05
N GLY A 26 -7.19 6.34 7.99
CA GLY A 26 -7.30 6.64 9.41
C GLY A 26 -5.95 6.65 10.09
N LYS A 27 -5.76 5.78 11.10
CA LYS A 27 -4.48 5.68 11.83
C LYS A 27 -3.40 5.07 10.93
N ILE A 28 -2.32 5.82 10.73
CA ILE A 28 -1.11 5.36 10.04
C ILE A 28 -0.31 4.45 10.98
N ALA A 29 0.03 3.25 10.51
CA ALA A 29 0.91 2.32 11.19
C ALA A 29 2.39 2.59 10.85
N TRP A 30 2.68 2.80 9.57
CA TRP A 30 4.01 3.13 9.07
C TRP A 30 3.94 3.71 7.65
N SER A 31 5.06 4.27 7.18
CA SER A 31 5.25 4.65 5.78
C SER A 31 6.67 4.34 5.31
N GLU A 32 6.82 3.97 4.05
CA GLU A 32 8.11 3.63 3.44
C GLU A 32 8.17 4.10 1.97
N SER A 33 9.39 4.30 1.49
CA SER A 33 9.70 4.62 0.09
C SER A 33 10.78 3.66 -0.42
N PRO A 34 10.44 2.37 -0.66
CA PRO A 34 11.42 1.38 -1.09
C PRO A 34 11.97 1.71 -2.48
N ALA A 35 13.19 1.25 -2.76
CA ALA A 35 13.74 1.30 -4.11
C ALA A 35 12.96 0.38 -5.07
N THR A 36 13.06 0.63 -6.38
CA THR A 36 12.42 -0.22 -7.41
C THR A 36 12.87 -1.68 -7.27
N GLY A 37 11.93 -2.62 -7.41
CA GLY A 37 12.13 -4.06 -7.28
C GLY A 37 12.38 -4.56 -5.85
N VAL A 38 12.47 -3.66 -4.85
CA VAL A 38 12.69 -4.02 -3.45
C VAL A 38 11.37 -4.00 -2.69
N ALA A 39 11.10 -5.06 -1.94
CA ALA A 39 9.92 -5.13 -1.08
C ALA A 39 10.07 -4.23 0.16
N THR A 40 8.96 -3.76 0.71
CA THR A 40 8.94 -3.05 1.99
C THR A 40 9.58 -3.88 3.10
N THR A 41 10.24 -3.18 4.03
CA THR A 41 10.81 -3.84 5.21
C THR A 41 9.68 -4.24 6.15
N ASN A 42 8.78 -3.28 6.42
CA ASN A 42 7.57 -3.50 7.19
C ASN A 42 6.49 -4.26 6.40
N THR A 43 5.67 -4.98 7.16
CA THR A 43 4.50 -5.70 6.66
C THR A 43 3.22 -4.97 7.01
N ALA A 44 2.14 -5.29 6.30
CA ALA A 44 0.79 -4.90 6.67
C ALA A 44 0.51 -5.31 8.13
N PRO A 45 -0.04 -4.39 8.94
CA PRO A 45 -0.34 -4.68 10.34
C PRO A 45 -1.47 -5.72 10.45
N ALA A 46 -1.65 -6.27 11.65
CA ALA A 46 -2.72 -7.22 11.90
C ALA A 46 -4.10 -6.58 11.72
N VAL A 47 -5.09 -7.37 11.31
CA VAL A 47 -6.50 -6.97 11.37
C VAL A 47 -6.83 -6.57 12.81
N GLY A 48 -7.43 -5.40 12.99
CA GLY A 48 -7.86 -4.94 14.31
C GLY A 48 -9.38 -5.03 14.42
N ASP A 49 -9.90 -5.67 15.47
CA ASP A 49 -11.36 -5.83 15.67
C ASP A 49 -12.12 -4.50 15.63
N ALA A 50 -11.50 -3.42 16.12
CA ALA A 50 -12.06 -2.07 16.13
C ALA A 50 -11.64 -1.19 14.93
N LEU A 51 -10.67 -1.64 14.12
CA LEU A 51 -10.04 -0.85 13.05
C LEU A 51 -10.28 -1.41 11.64
N GLY A 52 -10.75 -2.66 11.54
CA GLY A 52 -11.03 -3.34 10.28
C GLY A 52 -9.78 -3.88 9.58
N GLN A 53 -9.92 -4.11 8.27
CA GLN A 53 -8.87 -4.66 7.41
C GLN A 53 -7.82 -3.58 7.09
N PRO A 54 -6.51 -3.88 7.17
CA PRO A 54 -5.48 -2.91 6.81
C PRO A 54 -5.51 -2.56 5.32
N ILE A 55 -5.02 -1.36 5.01
CA ILE A 55 -4.85 -0.86 3.65
C ILE A 55 -3.43 -0.36 3.42
N PHE A 56 -2.99 -0.44 2.17
CA PHE A 56 -1.86 0.33 1.65
C PHE A 56 -2.38 1.46 0.77
N ARG A 57 -1.96 2.68 1.10
CA ARG A 57 -2.06 3.84 0.22
C ARG A 57 -0.78 3.94 -0.60
N LEU A 58 -0.91 3.82 -1.90
CA LEU A 58 0.18 3.84 -2.86
C LEU A 58 0.17 5.18 -3.60
N ARG A 59 1.32 5.85 -3.60
CA ARG A 59 1.56 7.04 -4.42
C ARG A 59 2.86 6.86 -5.18
N SER A 60 2.84 7.12 -6.48
CA SER A 60 4.03 7.07 -7.33
C SER A 60 4.25 8.40 -8.05
N SER A 61 5.51 8.79 -8.27
CA SER A 61 5.86 9.98 -9.05
C SER A 61 5.75 9.77 -10.56
N ALA A 62 5.72 8.52 -11.00
CA ALA A 62 5.57 8.07 -12.39
C ALA A 62 4.57 6.92 -12.45
N ASP A 63 4.14 6.53 -13.65
CA ASP A 63 3.32 5.33 -13.81
C ASP A 63 4.10 4.10 -13.34
N ALA A 64 3.47 3.29 -12.49
CA ALA A 64 4.13 2.17 -11.84
C ALA A 64 3.20 0.98 -11.66
N TYR A 65 3.80 -0.20 -11.65
CA TYR A 65 3.15 -1.42 -11.21
C TYR A 65 3.59 -1.78 -9.79
N PHE A 66 2.62 -2.05 -8.93
CA PHE A 66 2.82 -2.52 -7.57
C PHE A 66 2.39 -3.97 -7.44
N ALA A 67 3.21 -4.81 -6.82
CA ALA A 67 2.82 -6.13 -6.36
C ALA A 67 2.62 -6.09 -4.84
N ILE A 68 1.57 -6.75 -4.37
CA ILE A 68 1.24 -6.88 -2.96
C ILE A 68 1.14 -8.37 -2.63
N GLY A 69 1.71 -8.77 -1.50
CA GLY A 69 1.68 -10.13 -0.99
C GLY A 69 2.83 -10.40 -0.02
N LYS A 70 2.90 -11.59 0.57
CA LYS A 70 4.02 -11.98 1.47
C LYS A 70 5.39 -11.93 0.79
N THR A 71 5.46 -12.27 -0.50
CA THR A 71 6.66 -12.24 -1.33
C THR A 71 6.35 -11.52 -2.66
N PRO A 72 6.19 -10.18 -2.64
CA PRO A 72 5.71 -9.45 -3.80
C PRO A 72 6.76 -9.40 -4.90
N ASN A 73 6.34 -9.62 -6.15
CA ASN A 73 7.19 -9.47 -7.33
C ASN A 73 6.51 -8.54 -8.37
N PRO A 74 6.98 -7.29 -8.52
CA PRO A 74 6.32 -6.31 -9.38
C PRO A 74 6.49 -6.61 -10.88
N SER A 75 7.39 -7.53 -11.26
CA SER A 75 7.56 -7.99 -12.63
C SER A 75 6.58 -9.10 -13.04
N MET A 76 5.85 -9.68 -12.08
CA MET A 76 4.91 -10.78 -12.33
C MET A 76 3.47 -10.41 -11.96
N SER A 77 2.49 -11.17 -12.45
CA SER A 77 1.09 -11.06 -12.04
C SER A 77 0.88 -11.77 -10.69
N PRO A 78 -0.02 -11.30 -9.81
CA PRO A 78 -0.87 -10.10 -9.93
C PRO A 78 -0.12 -8.81 -9.57
N ARG A 79 -0.48 -7.72 -10.27
CA ARG A 79 0.04 -6.37 -10.03
C ARG A 79 -1.03 -5.33 -10.25
N VAL A 80 -0.89 -4.21 -9.57
CA VAL A 80 -1.81 -3.08 -9.61
C VAL A 80 -1.13 -1.91 -10.29
N PHE A 81 -1.80 -1.34 -11.29
CA PHE A 81 -1.34 -0.13 -11.95
C PHE A 81 -1.68 1.08 -11.08
N VAL A 82 -0.68 1.92 -10.81
CA VAL A 82 -0.83 3.18 -10.09
C VAL A 82 -0.35 4.30 -11.02
N PRO A 83 -1.26 5.18 -11.48
CA PRO A 83 -0.88 6.32 -12.29
C PRO A 83 0.00 7.30 -11.51
N ALA A 84 0.84 8.04 -12.24
CA ALA A 84 1.65 9.10 -11.67
C ALA A 84 0.79 10.10 -10.86
N ASN A 85 1.30 10.49 -9.69
CA ASN A 85 0.73 11.49 -8.78
C ASN A 85 -0.70 11.21 -8.28
N THR A 86 -1.15 9.95 -8.40
CA THR A 86 -2.45 9.49 -7.90
C THR A 86 -2.25 8.68 -6.63
N ASP A 87 -3.16 8.85 -5.66
CA ASP A 87 -3.22 7.98 -4.48
C ASP A 87 -4.19 6.84 -4.78
N VAL A 88 -3.72 5.59 -4.63
CA VAL A 88 -4.52 4.38 -4.80
C VAL A 88 -4.51 3.61 -3.49
N ASP A 89 -5.70 3.35 -2.94
CA ASP A 89 -5.87 2.61 -1.69
C ASP A 89 -6.27 1.17 -1.99
N ILE A 90 -5.59 0.21 -1.35
CA ILE A 90 -5.80 -1.22 -1.59
C ILE A 90 -5.88 -1.95 -0.25
N TYR A 91 -6.90 -2.78 -0.08
CA TYR A 91 -6.98 -3.72 1.04
C TYR A 91 -5.89 -4.78 0.94
N VAL A 92 -5.27 -5.06 2.07
CA VAL A 92 -4.16 -6.02 2.16
C VAL A 92 -4.41 -7.01 3.28
N ASP A 93 -3.74 -8.15 3.24
CA ASP A 93 -3.79 -9.13 4.30
C ASP A 93 -2.65 -8.91 5.31
N THR A 94 -2.86 -9.38 6.54
CA THR A 94 -1.83 -9.31 7.58
C THR A 94 -0.54 -9.99 7.12
N GLY A 95 0.59 -9.30 7.25
CA GLY A 95 1.89 -9.82 6.84
C GLY A 95 2.26 -9.54 5.38
N ASP A 96 1.37 -8.95 4.58
CA ASP A 96 1.70 -8.57 3.20
C ASP A 96 2.75 -7.47 3.14
N LYS A 97 3.52 -7.48 2.06
CA LYS A 97 4.50 -6.46 1.70
C LYS A 97 4.14 -5.89 0.34
N ALA A 98 4.74 -4.75 0.02
CA ALA A 98 4.59 -4.13 -1.30
C ALA A 98 5.96 -3.99 -1.97
N ALA A 99 6.01 -4.21 -3.28
CA ALA A 99 7.15 -3.91 -4.14
C ALA A 99 6.64 -3.25 -5.41
N TRP A 100 7.49 -2.46 -6.08
CA TRP A 100 7.08 -1.70 -7.26
C TRP A 100 8.13 -1.70 -8.36
N VAL A 101 7.69 -1.42 -9.57
CA VAL A 101 8.56 -1.13 -10.72
C VAL A 101 7.88 -0.03 -11.55
N ALA A 102 8.68 0.82 -12.20
CA ALA A 102 8.16 1.75 -13.20
C ALA A 102 7.49 0.96 -14.35
N ALA A 103 6.37 1.47 -14.86
CA ALA A 103 5.60 0.86 -15.95
C ALA A 103 6.25 1.08 -17.32
#